data_AF-A0A090YLN0-F1
#
_entry.id   AF-A0A090YLN0-F1
#
_cell.length_a   1.000
_cell.length_b   1.000
_cell.length_c   1.000
_cell.angle_alpha   90.00
_cell.angle_beta   90.00
_cell.angle_gamma   90.00
#
_symmetry.space_group_name_H-M   'P 1'
#
loop_
_entity.id
_entity.type
_entity.pdbx_description
1 polymer ?
#
loop_
_entity_poly.entity_id
_entity_poly.type
_entity_poly.pdbx_seq_one_letter_code
_entity_poly.pdbx_strand_id
1 'polypeptide(L)'
;MTKLEELIKQQQDYVAKKGGFHEILEADTTYNDLNRKQIAAFKEQYGSAYLGSINYYDEQRKKILAGTESIFKEYTGQMVYNFGCAFCVPRRDMELEYLVRSFLESNDQKTIDRIFDRIERLGGLIITWY
;
A
#
# COMPACT_ATOMS: atom_id res chain seq x y z
N MET A 1 6.91 -3.88 21.50
CA MET A 1 5.98 -3.42 20.46
C MET A 1 6.63 -2.23 19.78
N THR A 2 6.77 -2.24 18.46
CA THR A 2 7.30 -1.08 17.72
C THR A 2 6.20 -0.03 17.54
N LYS A 3 6.59 1.22 17.24
CA LYS A 3 5.63 2.29 16.91
C LYS A 3 4.70 1.90 15.76
N LEU A 4 5.21 1.15 14.77
CA LEU A 4 4.41 0.63 13.67
C LEU A 4 3.36 -0.38 14.17
N GLU A 5 3.76 -1.35 14.99
CA GLU A 5 2.85 -2.34 15.57
C GLU A 5 1.74 -1.69 16.41
N GLU A 6 2.09 -0.65 17.18
CA GLU A 6 1.12 0.13 17.96
C GLU A 6 0.08 0.84 17.08
N LEU A 7 0.52 1.42 15.96
CA LEU A 7 -0.37 2.11 15.02
C LEU A 7 -1.26 1.15 14.23
N ILE A 8 -0.75 -0.04 13.89
CA ILE A 8 -1.55 -1.11 13.29
C ILE A 8 -2.63 -1.54 14.28
N LYS A 9 -2.26 -1.76 15.55
CA LYS A 9 -3.23 -2.10 16.60
C LYS A 9 -4.28 -1.00 16.80
N GLN A 10 -3.87 0.27 16.84
CA GLN A 10 -4.80 1.40 16.97
C GLN A 10 -5.82 1.45 15.82
N GLN A 11 -5.40 1.16 14.60
CA GLN A 11 -6.31 1.08 13.45
C GLN A 11 -7.29 -0.09 13.57
N GLN A 12 -6.82 -1.27 13.98
CA GLN A 12 -7.70 -2.42 14.22
C GLN A 12 -8.72 -2.15 15.33
N ASP A 13 -8.28 -1.53 16.43
CA ASP A 13 -9.16 -1.12 17.53
C ASP A 13 -10.20 -0.08 17.06
N TYR A 14 -9.81 0.85 16.18
CA TYR A 14 -10.72 1.83 15.58
C TYR A 14 -11.80 1.16 14.73
N VAL A 15 -11.40 0.23 13.85
CA VAL A 15 -12.32 -0.54 13.01
C VAL A 15 -13.29 -1.36 13.85
N ALA A 16 -12.81 -2.04 14.89
CA ALA A 16 -13.64 -2.82 15.79
C ALA A 16 -14.68 -1.94 16.50
N LYS A 17 -14.30 -0.74 16.95
CA LYS A 17 -15.22 0.23 17.58
C LYS A 17 -16.30 0.74 16.64
N LYS A 18 -16.03 0.78 15.33
CA LYS A 18 -17.00 1.20 14.30
C LYS A 18 -17.97 0.10 13.90
N GLY A 19 -17.71 -1.16 14.25
CA GLY A 19 -18.54 -2.30 13.85
C GLY A 19 -17.94 -3.12 12.70
N GLY A 20 -16.69 -2.84 12.31
CA GLY A 20 -16.00 -3.53 11.22
C GLY A 20 -15.69 -2.63 10.03
N PHE A 21 -15.00 -3.18 9.04
CA PHE A 21 -14.53 -2.44 7.87
C PHE A 21 -15.67 -1.90 6.99
N HIS A 22 -16.85 -2.55 7.00
CA HIS A 22 -18.03 -2.10 6.26
C HIS A 22 -18.65 -0.81 6.80
N GLU A 23 -18.31 -0.44 8.04
CA GLU A 23 -18.83 0.76 8.72
C GLU A 23 -17.87 1.95 8.64
N ILE A 24 -16.74 1.80 7.94
CA ILE A 24 -15.80 2.89 7.68
C ILE A 24 -16.23 3.61 6.40
N LEU A 25 -16.54 4.90 6.54
CA LEU A 25 -16.96 5.75 5.41
C LEU A 25 -15.75 6.12 4.56
N GLU A 26 -15.93 6.27 3.24
CA GLU A 26 -14.89 6.61 2.23
C GLU A 26 -14.17 7.97 2.42
N ALA A 27 -14.49 8.73 3.47
CA ALA A 27 -13.73 9.92 3.84
C ALA A 27 -13.39 9.94 5.33
N ASP A 28 -13.20 8.78 5.96
CA ASP A 28 -12.84 8.64 7.36
C ASP A 28 -11.41 9.12 7.58
N THR A 29 -11.30 10.36 8.04
CA THR A 29 -10.01 11.01 8.30
C THR A 29 -9.20 10.28 9.36
N THR A 30 -9.84 9.65 10.35
CA THR A 30 -9.13 8.95 11.43
C THR A 30 -8.45 7.70 10.89
N TYR A 31 -9.16 6.88 10.12
CA TYR A 31 -8.60 5.68 9.51
C TYR A 31 -7.47 6.02 8.53
N ASN A 32 -7.70 7.01 7.67
CA ASN A 32 -6.73 7.43 6.66
C ASN A 32 -5.48 8.10 7.26
N ASP A 33 -5.63 8.85 8.36
CA ASP A 33 -4.49 9.41 9.07
C ASP A 33 -3.67 8.32 9.78
N LEU A 34 -4.31 7.25 10.24
CA LEU A 34 -3.60 6.08 10.77
C LEU A 34 -2.78 5.40 9.67
N ASN A 35 -3.28 5.28 8.43
CA ASN A 35 -2.47 4.81 7.30
C ASN A 35 -1.21 5.67 7.10
N ARG A 36 -1.36 7.00 7.10
CA ARG A 36 -0.22 7.93 6.95
C ARG A 36 0.80 7.75 8.06
N LYS A 37 0.34 7.63 9.32
CA LYS A 37 1.20 7.39 10.47
C LYS A 37 1.93 6.05 10.37
N GLN A 38 1.26 5.00 9.92
CA GLN A 38 1.88 3.69 9.69
C GLN A 38 2.97 3.78 8.61
N ILE A 39 2.75 4.45 7.48
CA ILE A 39 3.77 4.67 6.43
C ILE A 39 5.01 5.40 7.02
N ALA A 40 4.78 6.47 7.79
CA ALA A 40 5.88 7.22 8.41
C ALA A 40 6.67 6.35 9.40
N ALA A 41 5.98 5.62 10.28
CA ALA A 41 6.61 4.70 11.22
C ALA A 41 7.33 3.54 10.50
N PHE A 42 6.81 3.09 9.37
CA PHE A 42 7.43 2.07 8.52
C PHE A 42 8.79 2.55 7.98
N LYS A 43 8.85 3.77 7.45
CA LYS A 43 10.11 4.38 6.99
C LYS A 43 11.12 4.53 8.14
N GLU A 44 10.66 4.95 9.32
CA GLU A 44 11.52 5.02 10.52
C GLU A 44 12.07 3.64 10.91
N GLN A 45 11.24 2.60 10.87
CA GLN A 45 11.61 1.23 11.27
C GLN A 45 12.59 0.56 10.30
N TYR A 46 12.35 0.69 8.99
CA TYR A 46 13.13 -0.02 7.96
C TYR A 46 14.21 0.84 7.29
N GLY A 47 14.27 2.15 7.58
CA GLY A 47 15.17 3.11 6.92
C GLY A 47 14.75 3.49 5.50
N SER A 48 13.91 2.68 4.85
CA SER A 48 13.32 2.93 3.54
C SER A 48 11.86 2.50 3.47
N ALA A 49 11.12 3.17 2.59
CA ALA A 49 9.72 2.90 2.34
C ALA A 49 9.43 3.23 0.88
N TYR A 50 8.92 2.27 0.13
CA TYR A 50 8.53 2.41 -1.27
C TYR A 50 7.03 2.18 -1.37
N LEU A 51 6.32 3.21 -1.80
CA LEU A 51 4.89 3.19 -2.02
C LEU A 51 4.60 2.74 -3.46
N GLY A 52 3.53 2.00 -3.65
CA GLY A 52 3.02 1.69 -4.98
C GLY A 52 1.53 1.44 -4.97
N SER A 53 0.95 1.36 -6.16
CA SER A 53 -0.44 0.99 -6.39
C SER A 53 -0.50 -0.39 -7.06
N ILE A 54 -1.68 -1.00 -7.05
CA ILE A 54 -1.97 -2.21 -7.84
C ILE A 54 -2.73 -1.81 -9.11
N ASN A 55 -3.58 -0.79 -9.01
CA ASN A 55 -4.34 -0.25 -10.12
C ASN A 55 -3.65 1.00 -10.68
N TYR A 56 -3.47 1.01 -12.00
CA TYR A 56 -2.93 2.13 -12.77
C TYR A 56 -3.84 2.39 -13.98
N TYR A 57 -3.97 3.65 -14.37
CA TYR A 57 -4.88 4.08 -15.42
C TYR A 57 -4.16 4.88 -16.51
N ASP A 58 -4.79 4.95 -17.68
CA ASP A 58 -4.40 5.82 -18.80
C ASP A 58 -2.91 5.76 -19.15
N GLU A 59 -2.27 6.92 -19.29
CA GLU A 59 -0.86 7.06 -19.65
C GLU A 59 0.08 6.45 -18.63
N GLN A 60 -0.28 6.47 -17.34
CA GLN A 60 0.55 5.86 -16.32
C GLN A 60 0.60 4.34 -16.49
N ARG A 61 -0.55 3.70 -16.74
CA ARG A 61 -0.61 2.26 -17.03
C ARG A 61 0.28 1.90 -18.23
N LYS A 62 0.21 2.68 -19.31
CA LYS A 62 1.04 2.46 -20.51
C LYS A 62 2.54 2.52 -20.18
N LYS A 63 2.96 3.51 -19.40
CA LYS A 63 4.38 3.68 -19.02
C LYS A 63 4.89 2.57 -18.11
N ILE A 64 4.06 2.12 -17.17
CA ILE A 64 4.38 0.98 -16.28
C ILE A 64 4.51 -0.30 -17.08
N LEU A 65 3.57 -0.59 -17.99
CA LEU A 65 3.63 -1.77 -18.86
C LEU A 65 4.84 -1.73 -19.80
N ALA A 66 5.19 -0.55 -20.32
CA ALA A 66 6.38 -0.35 -21.15
C ALA A 66 7.71 -0.39 -20.37
N GLY A 67 7.68 -0.51 -19.03
CA GLY A 67 8.88 -0.50 -18.20
C GLY A 67 9.57 0.86 -18.06
N THR A 68 8.95 1.92 -18.57
CA THR A 68 9.49 3.29 -18.55
C THR A 68 9.19 4.05 -17.26
N GLU A 69 8.24 3.55 -16.47
CA GLU A 69 7.90 4.07 -15.14
C GLU A 69 7.85 2.89 -14.15
N SER A 70 8.39 3.12 -12.95
CA SER A 70 8.40 2.11 -11.88
C SER A 70 7.09 2.18 -11.07
N ILE A 71 6.63 1.02 -10.58
CA ILE A 71 5.52 0.97 -9.62
C ILE A 71 5.91 1.55 -8.25
N PHE A 72 7.22 1.71 -7.99
CA PHE A 72 7.76 2.13 -6.69
C PHE A 72 8.10 3.61 -6.67
N LYS A 73 7.44 4.36 -5.79
CA LYS A 73 7.80 5.72 -5.42
C LYS A 73 8.37 5.74 -4.01
N GLU A 74 9.58 6.24 -3.84
CA GLU A 74 10.16 6.35 -2.50
C GLU A 74 9.38 7.35 -1.64
N TYR A 75 9.13 6.96 -0.38
CA TYR A 75 8.60 7.83 0.64
C TYR A 75 9.74 8.53 1.38
N THR A 76 9.78 9.85 1.21
CA THR A 76 10.77 10.77 1.77
C THR A 76 10.14 11.75 2.77
N GLY A 77 8.89 11.50 3.20
CA GLY A 77 8.13 12.39 4.07
C GLY A 77 7.09 13.25 3.34
N GLN A 78 6.91 13.08 2.02
CA GLN A 78 5.87 13.79 1.27
C GLN A 78 4.45 13.46 1.76
N MET A 79 3.49 14.36 1.53
CA MET A 79 2.07 14.09 1.80
C MET A 79 1.57 12.89 0.97
N VAL A 80 0.81 11.99 1.60
CA VAL A 80 0.11 10.87 0.95
C VAL A 80 -1.39 11.17 0.97
N TYR A 81 -1.95 11.48 -0.20
CA TYR A 81 -3.38 11.70 -0.36
C TYR A 81 -4.16 10.39 -0.27
N ASN A 82 -5.45 10.47 0.06
CA ASN A 82 -6.35 9.31 -0.02
C ASN A 82 -6.24 8.67 -1.41
N PHE A 83 -6.26 7.34 -1.46
CA PHE A 83 -6.10 6.54 -2.68
C PHE A 83 -4.74 6.72 -3.39
N GLY A 84 -3.75 7.34 -2.75
CA GLY A 84 -2.45 7.63 -3.36
C GLY A 84 -1.49 6.43 -3.47
N CYS A 85 -1.79 5.32 -2.79
CA CYS A 85 -1.04 4.06 -2.87
C CYS A 85 -1.90 2.89 -2.36
N ALA A 86 -1.51 1.66 -2.66
CA ALA A 86 -2.16 0.44 -2.16
C ALA A 86 -1.23 -0.39 -1.25
N PHE A 87 0.08 -0.10 -1.26
CA PHE A 87 1.05 -0.80 -0.42
C PHE A 87 2.25 0.06 -0.06
N CYS A 88 3.00 -0.38 0.96
CA CYS A 88 4.31 0.12 1.33
C CYS A 88 5.27 -1.05 1.57
N VAL A 89 6.45 -1.06 0.95
CA VAL A 89 7.47 -2.11 1.12
C VAL A 89 8.84 -1.51 1.46
N PRO A 90 9.74 -2.24 2.14
CA PRO A 90 11.00 -1.66 2.60
C PRO A 90 12.04 -1.54 1.49
N ARG A 91 11.88 -2.30 0.40
CA ARG A 91 12.77 -2.28 -0.77
C ARG A 91 11.99 -2.51 -2.05
N ARG A 92 12.51 -2.01 -3.17
CA ARG A 92 12.02 -2.38 -4.50
C ARG A 92 12.19 -3.87 -4.72
N ASP A 93 11.24 -4.47 -5.40
CA ASP A 93 11.19 -5.91 -5.60
C ASP A 93 10.72 -6.26 -7.01
N MET A 94 11.57 -6.98 -7.74
CA MET A 94 11.33 -7.31 -9.15
C MET A 94 10.14 -8.26 -9.33
N GLU A 95 9.93 -9.18 -8.38
CA GLU A 95 8.81 -10.12 -8.45
C GLU A 95 7.49 -9.39 -8.23
N LEU A 96 7.42 -8.49 -7.24
CA LEU A 96 6.25 -7.64 -7.02
C LEU A 96 5.95 -6.77 -8.24
N GLU A 97 6.97 -6.17 -8.86
CA GLU A 97 6.80 -5.37 -10.08
C GLU A 97 6.29 -6.19 -11.26
N TYR A 98 6.81 -7.42 -11.43
CA TYR A 98 6.31 -8.35 -12.43
C TYR A 98 4.86 -8.75 -12.19
N LEU A 99 4.49 -9.07 -10.95
CA LEU A 99 3.13 -9.46 -10.59
C LEU A 99 2.13 -8.33 -10.84
N VAL A 100 2.47 -7.09 -10.45
CA VAL A 100 1.63 -5.92 -10.71
C VAL A 100 1.47 -5.70 -12.22
N ARG A 101 2.54 -5.79 -13.02
CA ARG A 101 2.45 -5.69 -14.49
C ARG A 101 1.56 -6.79 -15.08
N SER A 102 1.74 -8.03 -14.65
CA SER A 102 0.95 -9.18 -15.11
C SER A 102 -0.54 -9.02 -14.78
N PHE A 103 -0.86 -8.45 -13.61
CA PHE A 103 -2.23 -8.08 -13.26
C PHE A 103 -2.76 -6.96 -14.17
N LEU A 104 -1.97 -5.93 -14.46
CA LEU A 104 -2.35 -4.85 -15.38
C LEU A 104 -2.54 -5.34 -16.83
N GLU A 105 -2.02 -6.47 -17.24
CA GLU A 105 -2.25 -7.05 -18.58
C GLU A 105 -3.48 -7.95 -18.61
N SER A 106 -3.59 -8.84 -17.62
CA SER A 106 -4.58 -9.93 -17.63
C SER A 106 -5.88 -9.62 -16.88
N ASN A 107 -5.82 -8.69 -15.92
CA ASN A 107 -6.87 -8.47 -14.92
C ASN A 107 -7.26 -9.76 -14.16
N ASP A 108 -6.33 -10.71 -14.03
CA ASP A 108 -6.54 -11.99 -13.35
C ASP A 108 -6.51 -11.84 -11.82
N GLN A 109 -7.64 -12.18 -11.19
CA GLN A 109 -7.80 -12.09 -9.74
C GLN A 109 -6.78 -12.94 -8.96
N LYS A 110 -6.36 -14.09 -9.49
CA LYS A 110 -5.34 -14.94 -8.81
C LYS A 110 -3.98 -14.25 -8.72
N THR A 111 -3.72 -13.26 -9.58
CA THR A 111 -2.49 -12.46 -9.52
C THR A 111 -2.55 -11.47 -8.35
N ILE A 112 -3.73 -11.00 -7.94
CA ILE A 112 -3.89 -10.14 -6.76
C ILE A 112 -3.46 -10.87 -5.49
N ASP A 113 -3.90 -12.12 -5.31
CA ASP A 113 -3.53 -12.92 -4.13
C ASP A 113 -2.00 -13.06 -4.04
N ARG A 114 -1.34 -13.30 -5.18
CA ARG A 114 0.12 -13.38 -5.26
C ARG A 114 0.82 -12.04 -4.97
N ILE A 115 0.21 -10.92 -5.36
CA ILE A 115 0.72 -9.58 -5.03
C ILE A 115 0.68 -9.37 -3.51
N PHE A 116 -0.43 -9.69 -2.85
CA PHE A 116 -0.57 -9.57 -1.40
C PHE A 116 0.41 -10.49 -0.66
N ASP A 117 0.50 -11.76 -1.06
CA ASP A 117 1.48 -12.70 -0.51
C ASP A 117 2.91 -12.17 -0.64
N ARG A 118 3.25 -11.55 -1.79
CA ARG A 118 4.59 -11.00 -2.01
C ARG A 118 4.85 -9.79 -1.13
N ILE A 119 3.87 -8.89 -0.96
CA ILE A 119 3.97 -7.74 -0.06
C ILE A 119 4.21 -8.22 1.38
N GLU A 120 3.45 -9.21 1.85
CA GLU A 120 3.61 -9.76 3.20
C GLU A 120 4.98 -10.41 3.40
N ARG A 121 5.47 -11.20 2.43
CA ARG A 121 6.82 -11.80 2.48
C ARG A 121 7.95 -10.77 2.50
N LEU A 122 7.70 -9.57 1.97
CA LEU A 122 8.64 -8.45 2.04
C LEU A 122 8.56 -7.71 3.39
N GLY A 123 7.66 -8.10 4.29
CA GLY A 123 7.35 -7.37 5.52
C GLY A 123 6.65 -6.04 5.25
N GLY A 124 5.95 -5.92 4.11
CA GLY A 124 5.25 -4.72 3.69
C GLY A 124 3.88 -4.53 4.33
N LEU A 125 3.28 -3.37 4.10
CA LEU A 125 1.92 -3.02 4.48
C LEU A 125 1.01 -3.04 3.27
N ILE A 126 -0.17 -3.64 3.42
CA ILE A 126 -1.31 -3.42 2.53
C ILE A 126 -2.08 -2.22 3.07
N ILE A 127 -2.40 -1.26 2.19
CA ILE A 127 -3.02 0.01 2.55
C ILE A 127 -4.35 0.12 1.83
N THR A 128 -5.43 0.06 2.62
CA THR A 128 -6.78 0.35 2.15
C THR A 128 -7.11 1.79 2.49
N TRP A 129 -7.77 2.52 1.60
CA TRP A 129 -8.27 3.86 1.90
C TRP A 129 -9.78 3.81 2.00
N TYR A 130 -10.28 4.53 3.00
CA TYR A 130 -11.67 4.92 3.13
C TYR A 130 -11.65 6.44 3.23
#